data_AF-A0A9N9J0U8-F1
#
_entry.id   AF-A0A9N9J0U8-F1
#
_cell.length_a   1.000
_cell.length_b   1.000
_cell.length_c   1.000
_cell.angle_alpha   90.00
_cell.angle_beta   90.00
_cell.angle_gamma   90.00
#
_symmetry.space_group_name_H-M   'P 1'
#
loop_
_entity.id
_entity.type
_entity.pdbx_description
1 polymer ?
#
loop_
_entity_poly.entity_id
_entity_poly.type
_entity_poly.pdbx_seq_one_letter_code
_entity_poly.pdbx_strand_id
1 'polypeptide(L)'
;MRSITDKIDAQRPGKKFTWEELAKHNTRDDAYVAVRGNVYDITNFIKNHPGGEDILLFAAGRDVTQAFETYHELGKPDIILKKYFIGTLVSNELPIFPEQSEFHRTLKKRVEEYFRKNEIDPKNSPSIWLRYVIIYGMLLGSYYAQFYLPYVVERTWLQIIFAIVMGFSCAQIGLNQLHDASHFSVTNDPFVWELLGASHDFFNGCS
;
A
#
# COMPACT_ATOMS: atom_id res chain seq x y z
N MET A 1 8.35 -28.03 -1.33
CA MET A 1 9.09 -28.95 -2.23
C MET A 1 9.66 -28.08 -3.34
N ARG A 2 10.99 -27.85 -3.40
CA ARG A 2 11.58 -26.96 -4.43
C ARG A 2 11.30 -27.53 -5.82
N SER A 3 10.81 -26.69 -6.73
CA SER A 3 10.45 -27.08 -8.09
C SER A 3 11.72 -27.51 -8.86
N ILE A 4 11.58 -28.45 -9.79
CA ILE A 4 12.69 -28.89 -10.66
C ILE A 4 13.27 -27.70 -11.43
N THR A 5 12.46 -26.67 -11.71
CA THR A 5 12.86 -25.42 -12.35
C THR A 5 13.87 -24.62 -11.51
N ASP A 6 13.70 -24.60 -10.17
CA ASP A 6 14.58 -23.86 -9.24
C ASP A 6 16.03 -24.38 -9.29
N LYS A 7 16.21 -25.67 -9.56
CA LYS A 7 17.54 -26.29 -9.66
C LYS A 7 18.24 -25.99 -10.97
N ILE A 8 17.50 -25.70 -12.04
CA ILE A 8 18.05 -25.48 -13.39
C ILE A 8 18.54 -24.04 -13.53
N ASP A 9 17.83 -23.07 -12.94
CA ASP A 9 18.19 -21.66 -13.06
C ASP A 9 19.39 -21.29 -12.16
N ALA A 10 19.59 -22.00 -11.05
CA ALA A 10 20.77 -21.87 -10.20
C ALA A 10 22.10 -22.32 -10.86
N GLN A 11 22.06 -22.95 -12.05
CA GLN A 11 23.23 -23.51 -12.74
C GLN A 11 23.70 -22.70 -13.96
N ARG A 12 23.02 -21.61 -14.34
CA ARG A 12 23.54 -20.72 -15.40
C ARG A 12 24.65 -19.83 -14.84
N PRO A 13 25.81 -19.71 -15.52
CA PRO A 13 26.85 -18.76 -15.09
C PRO A 13 26.28 -17.35 -15.20
N GLY A 14 26.06 -16.69 -14.06
CA GLY A 14 25.50 -15.36 -13.97
C GLY A 14 26.22 -14.53 -12.91
N LYS A 15 26.09 -13.20 -12.97
CA LYS A 15 26.73 -12.30 -12.01
C LYS A 15 26.21 -12.59 -10.59
N LYS A 16 27.08 -12.45 -9.60
CA LYS A 16 26.67 -12.50 -8.18
C LYS A 16 26.30 -11.09 -7.73
N PHE A 17 25.13 -10.94 -7.12
CA PHE A 17 24.59 -9.67 -6.66
C PHE A 17 24.50 -9.63 -5.13
N THR A 18 24.96 -8.56 -4.52
CA THR A 18 24.60 -8.24 -3.13
C THR A 18 23.25 -7.53 -3.10
N TRP A 19 22.61 -7.47 -1.93
CA TRP A 19 21.39 -6.68 -1.75
C TRP A 19 21.60 -5.20 -2.08
N GLU A 20 22.74 -4.65 -1.69
CA GLU A 20 23.13 -3.26 -2.00
C GLU A 20 23.28 -3.03 -3.50
N GLU A 21 23.85 -3.99 -4.23
CA GLU A 21 23.97 -3.89 -5.68
C GLU A 21 22.58 -3.96 -6.34
N LEU A 22 21.74 -4.93 -5.95
CA LEU A 22 20.38 -5.04 -6.46
C LEU A 22 19.60 -3.72 -6.25
N ALA A 23 19.70 -3.13 -5.07
CA ALA A 23 18.96 -1.92 -4.69
C ALA A 23 19.29 -0.68 -5.54
N LYS A 24 20.44 -0.65 -6.23
CA LYS A 24 20.82 0.45 -7.15
C LYS A 24 20.01 0.44 -8.44
N HIS A 25 19.53 -0.74 -8.86
CA HIS A 25 18.81 -0.94 -10.10
C HIS A 25 17.30 -0.76 -9.87
N ASN A 26 16.92 0.48 -9.53
CA ASN A 26 15.57 0.84 -9.06
C ASN A 26 14.89 1.94 -9.91
N THR A 27 15.34 2.16 -11.15
CA THR A 27 14.81 3.21 -12.04
C THR A 27 14.19 2.59 -13.29
N ARG A 28 13.35 3.34 -14.01
CA ARG A 28 12.67 2.82 -15.21
C ARG A 28 13.62 2.29 -16.28
N ASP A 29 14.76 2.95 -16.45
CA ASP A 29 15.75 2.60 -17.48
C ASP A 29 16.86 1.68 -16.93
N ASP A 30 16.79 1.30 -15.65
CA ASP A 30 17.69 0.37 -14.97
C ASP A 30 16.96 -0.28 -13.79
N ALA A 31 16.18 -1.33 -14.09
CA ALA A 31 15.24 -1.96 -13.15
C ALA A 31 15.50 -3.46 -13.03
N TYR A 32 16.03 -3.89 -11.88
CA TYR A 32 16.22 -5.31 -11.57
C TYR A 32 15.30 -5.75 -10.44
N VAL A 33 14.96 -7.04 -10.41
CA VAL A 33 14.21 -7.66 -9.30
C VAL A 33 14.82 -9.00 -8.93
N ALA A 34 14.68 -9.39 -7.67
CA ALA A 34 15.01 -10.73 -7.22
C ALA A 34 13.75 -11.58 -7.04
N VAL A 35 13.78 -12.82 -7.53
CA VAL A 35 12.75 -13.84 -7.32
C VAL A 35 13.44 -15.15 -6.98
N ARG A 36 13.12 -15.73 -5.82
CA ARG A 36 13.67 -17.01 -5.35
C ARG A 36 15.21 -17.04 -5.31
N GLY A 37 15.85 -15.89 -5.03
CA GLY A 37 17.31 -15.77 -4.99
C GLY A 37 17.99 -15.56 -6.36
N ASN A 38 17.24 -15.57 -7.45
CA ASN A 38 17.71 -15.23 -8.79
C ASN A 38 17.42 -13.76 -9.08
N VAL A 39 18.32 -13.10 -9.81
CA VAL A 39 18.20 -11.68 -10.20
C VAL A 39 17.87 -11.58 -11.69
N TYR A 40 16.89 -10.73 -12.01
CA TYR A 40 16.35 -10.55 -13.34
C TYR A 40 16.38 -9.07 -13.75
N ASP A 41 16.88 -8.78 -14.95
CA ASP A 41 16.79 -7.46 -15.56
C ASP A 41 15.43 -7.30 -16.25
N ILE A 42 14.53 -6.56 -15.61
CA ILE A 42 13.16 -6.36 -16.11
C ILE A 42 13.01 -5.04 -16.89
N THR A 43 14.09 -4.28 -17.12
CA THR A 43 14.06 -2.95 -17.77
C THR A 43 13.25 -2.97 -19.08
N ASN A 44 13.52 -3.96 -19.93
CA ASN A 44 12.83 -4.12 -21.22
C ASN A 44 11.48 -4.84 -21.11
N PHE A 45 11.18 -5.43 -19.95
CA PHE A 45 9.92 -6.14 -19.71
C PHE A 45 8.83 -5.23 -19.14
N ILE A 46 9.19 -4.14 -18.45
CA ILE A 46 8.24 -3.25 -17.76
C ILE A 46 6.99 -2.94 -18.60
N LYS A 47 7.18 -2.44 -19.83
CA LYS A 47 6.09 -2.03 -20.74
C LYS A 47 5.21 -3.18 -21.23
N ASN A 48 5.69 -4.41 -21.12
CA ASN A 48 5.02 -5.61 -21.60
C ASN A 48 4.37 -6.42 -20.47
N HIS A 49 4.48 -5.96 -19.23
CA HIS A 49 3.93 -6.66 -18.08
C HIS A 49 2.41 -6.58 -18.05
N PRO A 50 1.67 -7.70 -18.09
CA PRO A 50 0.19 -7.69 -18.11
C PRO A 50 -0.45 -7.04 -16.88
N GLY A 51 0.23 -7.08 -15.72
CA GLY A 51 -0.21 -6.43 -14.48
C GLY A 51 0.09 -4.93 -14.41
N GLY A 52 0.60 -4.33 -15.48
CA GLY A 52 0.95 -2.90 -15.56
C GLY A 52 2.41 -2.58 -15.20
N GLU A 53 2.85 -1.41 -15.61
CA GLU A 53 4.25 -0.94 -15.42
C GLU A 53 4.53 -0.53 -13.97
N ASP A 54 3.58 0.13 -13.33
CA ASP A 54 3.77 0.80 -12.04
C ASP A 54 4.17 -0.17 -10.92
N ILE A 55 3.59 -1.37 -10.92
CA ILE A 55 3.92 -2.40 -9.93
C ILE A 55 5.38 -2.87 -10.06
N LEU A 56 5.90 -2.95 -11.29
CA LEU A 56 7.29 -3.33 -11.53
C LEU A 56 8.26 -2.20 -11.18
N LEU A 57 7.88 -0.94 -11.43
CA LEU A 57 8.66 0.22 -11.02
C LEU A 57 8.74 0.32 -9.49
N PHE A 58 7.65 0.06 -8.78
CA PHE A 58 7.63 0.05 -7.31
C PHE A 58 8.46 -1.11 -6.72
N ALA A 59 8.51 -2.22 -7.45
CA ALA A 59 9.27 -3.42 -7.13
C ALA A 59 10.77 -3.32 -7.45
N ALA A 60 11.19 -2.39 -8.32
CA ALA A 60 12.55 -2.33 -8.82
C ALA A 60 13.57 -2.17 -7.67
N GLY A 61 14.65 -2.93 -7.75
CA GLY A 61 15.71 -3.02 -6.75
C GLY A 61 15.36 -3.86 -5.51
N ARG A 62 14.29 -4.67 -5.54
CA ARG A 62 13.82 -5.45 -4.37
C ARG A 62 13.67 -6.94 -4.67
N ASP A 63 13.59 -7.74 -3.60
CA ASP A 63 13.04 -9.08 -3.68
C ASP A 63 11.52 -9.00 -3.78
N VAL A 64 10.98 -9.63 -4.81
CA VAL A 64 9.54 -9.68 -5.07
C VAL A 64 9.02 -11.10 -5.07
N THR A 65 9.74 -12.05 -4.47
CA THR A 65 9.36 -13.46 -4.42
C THR A 65 7.93 -13.60 -3.90
N GLN A 66 7.60 -13.00 -2.76
CA GLN A 66 6.26 -13.13 -2.18
C GLN A 66 5.17 -12.55 -3.10
N ALA A 67 5.39 -11.35 -3.65
CA ALA A 67 4.43 -10.76 -4.58
C ALA A 67 4.29 -11.60 -5.87
N PHE A 68 5.40 -12.12 -6.39
CA PHE A 68 5.42 -12.95 -7.58
C PHE A 68 4.61 -14.24 -7.37
N GLU A 69 4.83 -14.96 -6.26
CA GLU A 69 4.12 -16.21 -5.94
C GLU A 69 2.62 -15.97 -5.77
N THR A 70 2.23 -14.89 -5.07
CA THR A 70 0.82 -14.57 -4.81
C THR A 70 0.04 -14.27 -6.09
N TYR A 71 0.63 -13.55 -7.04
CA TYR A 71 -0.10 -13.07 -8.22
C TYR A 71 0.04 -13.96 -9.45
N HIS A 72 1.03 -14.88 -9.48
CA HIS A 72 1.31 -15.70 -10.66
C HIS A 72 1.13 -17.20 -10.40
N GLU A 73 0.12 -17.58 -9.61
CA GLU A 73 -0.24 -18.98 -9.38
C GLU A 73 -0.67 -19.71 -10.66
N LEU A 74 -1.24 -18.98 -11.61
CA LEU A 74 -1.76 -19.51 -12.88
C LEU A 74 -0.80 -19.21 -14.03
N GLY A 75 -0.59 -20.21 -14.90
CA GLY A 75 0.22 -20.07 -16.12
C GLY A 75 1.66 -20.55 -15.96
N LYS A 76 2.58 -19.96 -16.74
CA LYS A 76 4.01 -20.35 -16.78
C LYS A 76 4.92 -19.10 -16.77
N PRO A 77 4.83 -18.24 -15.75
CA PRO A 77 5.59 -16.99 -15.68
C PRO A 77 7.11 -17.24 -15.69
N ASP A 78 7.56 -18.38 -15.19
CA ASP A 78 8.98 -18.79 -15.19
C ASP A 78 9.58 -18.86 -16.61
N ILE A 79 8.79 -19.16 -17.64
CA ILE A 79 9.28 -19.19 -19.03
C ILE A 79 9.69 -17.80 -19.48
N ILE A 80 8.88 -16.79 -19.14
CA ILE A 80 9.16 -15.39 -19.45
C ILE A 80 10.35 -14.93 -18.61
N LEU A 81 10.31 -15.22 -17.31
CA LEU A 81 11.33 -14.80 -16.34
C LEU A 81 12.74 -15.29 -16.73
N LYS A 82 12.85 -16.51 -17.27
CA LYS A 82 14.13 -17.07 -17.78
C LYS A 82 14.82 -16.25 -18.86
N LYS A 83 14.08 -15.46 -19.63
CA LYS A 83 14.65 -14.57 -20.66
C LYS A 83 15.44 -13.40 -20.06
N TYR A 84 15.06 -13.01 -18.84
CA TYR A 84 15.56 -11.82 -18.17
C TYR A 84 16.58 -12.15 -17.07
N PHE A 85 16.96 -13.41 -16.90
CA PHE A 85 17.92 -13.84 -15.88
C PHE A 85 19.32 -13.27 -16.15
N ILE A 86 19.90 -12.63 -15.13
CA ILE A 86 21.25 -12.05 -15.21
C ILE A 86 22.20 -12.58 -14.12
N GLY A 87 21.68 -13.24 -13.09
CA GLY A 87 22.51 -13.66 -11.97
C GLY A 87 21.78 -14.18 -10.75
N THR A 88 22.51 -14.31 -9.66
CA THR A 88 21.98 -14.81 -8.37
C THR A 88 22.43 -13.93 -7.23
N LEU A 89 21.61 -13.85 -6.18
CA LEU A 89 22.01 -13.19 -4.94
C LEU A 89 23.13 -13.98 -4.25
N VAL A 90 24.03 -13.25 -3.61
CA VAL A 90 25.11 -13.83 -2.79
C VAL A 90 24.54 -14.51 -1.54
N SER A 91 23.47 -13.94 -0.98
CA SER A 91 22.73 -14.50 0.13
C SER A 91 21.22 -14.34 -0.11
N ASN A 92 20.46 -15.37 0.23
CA ASN A 92 19.00 -15.30 0.27
C ASN A 92 18.48 -14.82 1.64
N GLU A 93 19.38 -14.61 2.62
CA GLU A 93 19.04 -13.96 3.86
C GLU A 93 18.82 -12.48 3.57
N LEU A 94 17.62 -11.98 3.86
CA LEU A 94 17.28 -10.57 3.70
C LEU A 94 18.29 -9.69 4.45
N PRO A 95 18.60 -8.48 3.94
CA PRO A 95 19.53 -7.60 4.60
C PRO A 95 19.02 -7.27 5.99
N ILE A 96 19.93 -7.32 6.97
CA ILE A 96 19.64 -6.82 8.31
C ILE A 96 19.50 -5.31 8.17
N PHE A 97 18.29 -4.80 8.32
CA PHE A 97 18.07 -3.36 8.37
C PHE A 97 18.85 -2.80 9.56
N PRO A 98 19.56 -1.67 9.38
CA PRO A 98 20.32 -1.08 10.47
C PRO A 98 19.38 -0.82 11.65
N GLU A 99 19.89 -0.98 12.88
CA GLU A 99 19.15 -0.55 14.05
C GLU A 99 18.67 0.90 13.86
N GLN A 100 17.46 1.18 14.34
CA GLN A 100 16.90 2.53 14.29
C GLN A 100 17.91 3.52 14.85
N SER A 101 18.04 4.67 14.20
CA SER A 101 19.01 5.69 14.61
C SER A 101 18.79 6.10 16.07
N GLU A 102 19.87 6.50 16.75
CA GLU A 102 19.82 7.07 18.11
C GLU A 102 18.74 8.17 18.22
N PHE A 103 18.62 8.98 17.17
CA PHE A 103 17.58 10.00 17.05
C PHE A 103 16.18 9.40 17.08
N HIS A 104 15.87 8.41 16.23
CA HIS A 104 14.55 7.79 16.18
C HIS A 104 14.18 7.15 17.52
N ARG A 105 15.12 6.40 18.12
CA ARG A 105 14.91 5.77 19.43
C ARG A 105 14.68 6.79 20.53
N THR A 106 15.47 7.85 20.55
CA THR A 106 15.34 8.95 21.52
C THR A 106 14.02 9.70 21.34
N LEU A 107 13.63 10.01 20.10
CA LEU A 107 12.37 10.66 19.77
C LEU A 107 11.20 9.81 20.23
N LYS A 108 11.16 8.53 19.84
CA LYS A 108 10.10 7.58 20.23
C LYS A 108 9.96 7.53 21.75
N LYS A 109 11.07 7.36 22.48
CA LYS A 109 11.07 7.35 23.95
C LYS A 109 10.49 8.63 24.55
N ARG A 110 10.90 9.81 24.05
CA ARG A 110 10.39 11.09 24.55
C ARG A 110 8.90 11.29 24.26
N VAL A 111 8.43 10.85 23.10
CA VAL A 111 7.01 10.90 22.72
C VAL A 111 6.18 9.97 23.61
N GLU A 112 6.64 8.74 23.84
CA GLU A 112 5.98 7.80 24.77
C GLU A 112 5.93 8.34 26.21
N GLU A 113 7.03 8.93 26.68
CA GLU A 113 7.10 9.58 27.99
C GLU A 113 6.11 10.76 28.10
N TYR A 114 5.96 11.55 27.03
CA TYR A 114 4.98 12.64 26.98
C TYR A 114 3.55 12.11 27.12
N PHE A 115 3.14 11.12 26.33
CA PHE A 115 1.79 10.56 26.39
C PHE A 115 1.50 9.96 27.77
N ARG A 116 2.46 9.20 28.33
CA ARG A 116 2.35 8.60 29.66
C ARG A 116 2.22 9.66 30.76
N LYS A 117 3.05 10.71 30.75
CA LYS A 117 3.07 11.74 31.80
C LYS A 117 1.78 12.58 31.80
N ASN A 118 1.19 12.81 30.63
CA ASN A 118 -0.02 13.60 30.49
C ASN A 118 -1.30 12.74 30.51
N GLU A 119 -1.17 11.42 30.72
CA GLU A 119 -2.31 10.49 30.73
C GLU A 119 -3.15 10.55 29.44
N ILE A 120 -2.49 10.78 28.31
CA ILE A 120 -3.12 10.89 26.99
C ILE A 120 -3.01 9.54 26.30
N ASP A 121 -4.15 8.99 25.86
CA ASP A 121 -4.18 7.84 24.96
C ASP A 121 -3.80 8.28 23.53
N PRO A 122 -2.67 7.83 22.97
CA PRO A 122 -2.24 8.23 21.64
C PRO A 122 -3.16 7.70 20.52
N LYS A 123 -3.96 6.66 20.78
CA LYS A 123 -4.92 6.13 19.80
C LYS A 123 -6.23 6.90 19.80
N ASN A 124 -6.69 7.33 20.98
CA ASN A 124 -7.99 7.97 21.11
C ASN A 124 -7.89 9.50 21.15
N SER A 125 -7.61 10.11 19.98
CA SER A 125 -7.57 11.56 19.85
C SER A 125 -8.94 12.14 19.46
N PRO A 126 -9.47 13.14 20.20
CA PRO A 126 -10.72 13.83 19.85
C PRO A 126 -10.72 14.47 18.45
N SER A 127 -9.55 14.86 17.94
CA SER A 127 -9.42 15.45 16.60
C SER A 127 -9.83 14.48 15.48
N ILE A 128 -9.62 13.17 15.67
CA ILE A 128 -10.01 12.15 14.69
C ILE A 128 -11.54 12.08 14.59
N TRP A 129 -12.23 12.10 15.74
CA TRP A 129 -13.69 12.08 15.80
C TRP A 129 -14.31 13.34 15.19
N LEU A 130 -13.75 14.51 15.48
CA LEU A 130 -14.20 15.76 14.88
C LEU A 130 -14.09 15.71 13.34
N ARG A 131 -12.97 15.19 12.83
CA ARG A 131 -12.77 15.00 11.39
C ARG A 131 -13.80 14.06 10.79
N TYR A 132 -14.11 12.94 11.44
CA TYR A 132 -15.16 12.02 10.96
C TYR A 132 -16.54 12.68 10.96
N VAL A 133 -16.91 13.40 12.02
CA VAL A 133 -18.18 14.15 12.08
C VAL A 133 -18.30 15.15 10.92
N ILE A 134 -17.22 15.87 10.60
CA ILE A 134 -17.20 16.81 9.47
C ILE A 134 -17.38 16.06 8.15
N ILE A 135 -16.65 14.96 7.93
CA ILE A 135 -16.73 14.17 6.69
C ILE A 135 -18.13 13.59 6.48
N TYR A 136 -18.71 12.96 7.51
CA TYR A 136 -20.07 12.40 7.46
C TYR A 136 -21.12 13.50 7.36
N GLY A 137 -20.94 14.64 8.02
CA GLY A 137 -21.81 15.81 7.89
C GLY A 137 -21.82 16.35 6.45
N MET A 138 -20.65 16.45 5.81
CA MET A 138 -20.53 16.82 4.40
C MET A 138 -21.19 15.78 3.48
N LEU A 139 -21.01 14.48 3.76
CA LEU A 139 -21.64 13.41 2.98
C LEU A 139 -23.17 13.49 3.06
N LEU A 140 -23.73 13.45 4.26
CA LEU A 140 -25.18 13.47 4.48
C LEU A 140 -25.81 14.78 4.02
N GLY A 141 -25.14 15.91 4.29
CA GLY A 141 -25.59 17.23 3.87
C GLY A 141 -25.61 17.39 2.35
N SER A 142 -24.56 16.94 1.66
CA SER A 142 -24.52 16.97 0.19
C SER A 142 -25.49 15.98 -0.45
N TYR A 143 -25.67 14.78 0.12
CA TYR A 143 -26.68 13.82 -0.31
C TYR A 143 -28.11 14.37 -0.16
N TYR A 144 -28.43 14.94 1.00
CA TYR A 144 -29.71 15.61 1.22
C TYR A 144 -29.90 16.76 0.22
N ALA A 145 -28.88 17.61 0.05
CA ALA A 145 -28.93 18.71 -0.90
C ALA A 145 -29.21 18.22 -2.34
N GLN A 146 -28.60 17.12 -2.80
CA GLN A 146 -28.88 16.52 -4.10
C GLN A 146 -30.35 16.14 -4.27
N PHE A 147 -30.95 15.53 -3.24
CA PHE A 147 -32.34 15.10 -3.32
C PHE A 147 -33.32 16.28 -3.26
N TYR A 148 -33.07 17.26 -2.38
CA TYR A 148 -34.05 18.31 -2.08
C TYR A 148 -33.88 19.60 -2.90
N LEU A 149 -32.66 20.02 -3.28
CA LEU A 149 -32.47 21.24 -4.07
C LEU A 149 -33.27 21.28 -5.38
N PRO A 150 -33.36 20.20 -6.18
CA PRO A 150 -34.11 20.23 -7.43
C PRO A 150 -35.57 20.68 -7.27
N TYR A 151 -36.18 20.43 -6.10
CA TYR A 151 -37.57 20.81 -5.80
C TYR A 151 -37.73 22.26 -5.32
N VAL A 152 -36.65 22.91 -4.88
CA VAL A 152 -36.68 24.26 -4.28
C VAL A 152 -36.00 25.29 -5.18
N VAL A 153 -34.92 24.89 -5.86
CA VAL A 153 -34.05 25.76 -6.63
C VAL A 153 -33.59 25.04 -7.90
N GLU A 154 -34.07 25.49 -9.07
CA GLU A 154 -33.65 24.99 -10.37
C GLU A 154 -32.29 25.59 -10.81
N ARG A 155 -31.22 25.20 -10.10
CA ARG A 155 -29.84 25.66 -10.37
C ARG A 155 -28.92 24.45 -10.50
N THR A 156 -28.77 23.95 -11.72
CA THR A 156 -27.95 22.76 -12.03
C THR A 156 -26.49 22.89 -11.55
N TRP A 157 -25.91 24.09 -11.56
CA TRP A 157 -24.55 24.29 -11.08
C TRP A 157 -24.39 24.02 -9.57
N LEU A 158 -25.43 24.28 -8.75
CA LEU A 158 -25.41 23.92 -7.33
C LEU A 158 -25.42 22.40 -7.15
N GLN A 159 -26.16 21.67 -7.99
CA GLN A 159 -26.14 20.21 -7.98
C GLN A 159 -24.75 19.68 -8.36
N ILE A 160 -24.05 20.29 -9.32
CA ILE A 160 -22.67 19.88 -9.64
C ILE A 160 -21.76 20.08 -8.42
N ILE A 161 -21.87 21.20 -7.71
CA ILE A 161 -21.07 21.47 -6.50
C ILE A 161 -21.33 20.41 -5.43
N PHE A 162 -22.60 20.11 -5.11
CA PHE A 162 -22.91 19.10 -4.09
C PHE A 162 -22.48 17.70 -4.52
N ALA A 163 -22.50 17.38 -5.82
CA ALA A 163 -22.02 16.09 -6.31
C ALA A 163 -20.49 15.95 -6.13
N ILE A 164 -19.73 17.03 -6.39
CA ILE A 164 -18.28 17.07 -6.13
C ILE A 164 -18.00 16.93 -4.63
N VAL A 165 -18.73 17.64 -3.78
CA VAL A 165 -18.59 17.54 -2.31
C VAL A 165 -18.87 16.12 -1.83
N MET A 166 -19.93 15.50 -2.33
CA MET A 166 -20.28 14.12 -1.99
C MET A 166 -19.17 13.14 -2.40
N GLY A 167 -18.67 13.26 -3.64
CA GLY A 167 -17.56 12.43 -4.12
C GLY A 167 -16.27 12.61 -3.31
N PHE A 168 -15.94 13.85 -2.94
CA PHE A 168 -14.81 14.14 -2.06
C PHE A 168 -15.00 13.50 -0.67
N SER A 169 -16.20 13.60 -0.08
CA SER A 169 -16.52 12.97 1.21
C SER A 169 -16.37 11.44 1.17
N CYS A 170 -16.86 10.77 0.13
CA CYS A 170 -16.67 9.31 -0.02
C CYS A 170 -15.19 8.94 -0.10
N ALA A 171 -14.40 9.69 -0.88
CA ALA A 171 -12.95 9.48 -0.97
C ALA A 171 -12.25 9.67 0.39
N GLN A 172 -12.67 10.67 1.19
CA GLN A 172 -12.10 10.90 2.52
C GLN A 172 -12.44 9.79 3.52
N ILE A 173 -13.60 9.13 3.41
CA ILE A 173 -13.95 7.96 4.22
C ILE A 173 -12.98 6.80 3.92
N GLY A 174 -12.72 6.53 2.64
CA GLY A 174 -11.73 5.50 2.24
C GLY A 174 -10.30 5.83 2.69
N LEU A 175 -9.84 7.08 2.54
CA LEU A 175 -8.45 7.44 2.84
C LEU A 175 -8.15 7.73 4.31
N ASN A 176 -9.10 8.26 5.09
CA ASN A 176 -8.86 8.55 6.51
C ASN A 176 -9.40 7.43 7.38
N GLN A 177 -10.71 7.16 7.29
CA GLN A 177 -11.36 6.28 8.25
C GLN A 177 -10.93 4.82 8.08
N LEU A 178 -10.95 4.30 6.85
CA LEU A 178 -10.51 2.94 6.60
C LEU A 178 -9.00 2.78 6.86
N HIS A 179 -8.17 3.69 6.36
CA HIS A 179 -6.73 3.68 6.64
C HIS A 179 -6.43 3.63 8.14
N ASP A 180 -7.00 4.55 8.92
CA ASP A 180 -6.75 4.63 10.36
C ASP A 180 -7.32 3.40 11.11
N ALA A 181 -8.51 2.92 10.74
CA ALA A 181 -9.09 1.72 11.31
C ALA A 181 -8.28 0.45 10.99
N SER A 182 -7.75 0.33 9.76
CA SER A 182 -6.91 -0.79 9.33
C SER A 182 -5.57 -0.88 10.06
N HIS A 183 -5.12 0.23 10.62
CA HIS A 183 -3.94 0.31 11.48
C HIS A 183 -4.27 0.19 12.97
N PHE A 184 -5.54 -0.08 13.33
CA PHE A 184 -6.01 -0.18 14.71
C PHE A 184 -5.65 1.05 15.56
N SER A 185 -5.68 2.24 14.94
CA SER A 185 -5.14 3.48 15.52
C SER A 185 -6.20 4.47 16.02
N VAL A 186 -7.50 4.12 15.91
CA VAL A 186 -8.62 5.01 16.26
C VAL A 186 -9.08 4.84 17.71
N THR A 187 -9.11 3.61 18.21
CA THR A 187 -9.52 3.26 19.58
C THR A 187 -8.79 2.01 20.05
N ASN A 188 -9.05 1.57 21.29
CA ASN A 188 -8.62 0.29 21.82
C ASN A 188 -9.72 -0.79 21.78
N ASP A 189 -10.89 -0.51 21.19
CA ASP A 189 -12.06 -1.38 21.19
C ASP A 189 -12.29 -2.03 19.80
N PRO A 190 -12.19 -3.36 19.68
CA PRO A 190 -12.46 -4.10 18.45
C PRO A 190 -13.81 -3.83 17.82
N PHE A 191 -14.85 -3.65 18.63
CA PHE A 191 -16.20 -3.38 18.14
C PHE A 191 -16.25 -2.09 17.32
N VAL A 192 -15.50 -1.06 17.75
CA VAL A 192 -15.43 0.21 17.03
C VAL A 192 -14.78 0.00 15.66
N TRP A 193 -13.74 -0.82 15.56
CA TRP A 193 -13.08 -1.07 14.27
C TRP A 193 -13.98 -1.83 13.31
N GLU A 194 -14.71 -2.83 13.80
CA GLU A 194 -15.71 -3.56 13.03
C GLU A 194 -16.83 -2.62 12.54
N LEU A 195 -17.33 -1.74 13.40
CA LEU A 195 -18.36 -0.76 13.04
C LEU A 195 -17.84 0.23 11.98
N LEU A 196 -16.62 0.75 12.15
CA LEU A 196 -16.01 1.67 11.17
C LEU A 196 -15.79 0.96 9.82
N GLY A 197 -15.35 -0.30 9.82
CA GLY A 197 -15.22 -1.14 8.63
C GLY A 197 -16.56 -1.37 7.93
N ALA A 198 -17.58 -1.83 8.66
CA ALA A 198 -18.92 -2.06 8.11
C ALA A 198 -19.54 -0.77 7.53
N SER A 199 -19.29 0.38 8.16
CA SER A 199 -19.75 1.67 7.63
C SER A 199 -19.09 2.03 6.29
N HIS A 200 -17.81 1.70 6.13
CA HIS A 200 -17.10 1.90 4.87
C HIS A 200 -17.71 1.04 3.77
N ASP A 201 -17.95 -0.25 4.05
CA ASP A 201 -18.52 -1.19 3.08
C ASP A 201 -19.91 -0.73 2.62
N PHE A 202 -20.72 -0.22 3.55
CA PHE A 202 -22.04 0.33 3.25
C PHE A 202 -22.00 1.56 2.33
N PHE A 203 -21.12 2.53 2.60
CA PHE A 203 -21.09 3.79 1.84
C PHE A 203 -20.32 3.70 0.52
N ASN A 204 -19.31 2.83 0.43
CA ASN A 204 -18.47 2.69 -0.76
C ASN A 204 -18.77 1.45 -1.60
N GLY A 205 -19.66 0.55 -1.14
CA GLY A 205 -20.04 -0.65 -1.89
C GLY A 205 -18.91 -1.67 -2.05
N CYS A 206 -17.98 -1.69 -1.09
CA CYS A 206 -16.90 -2.67 -1.04
C CYS A 206 -17.38 -3.87 -0.21
N SER A 207 -17.94 -4.88 -0.89
CA SER A 207 -18.22 -6.20 -0.31
C SER A 207 -17.84 -7.29 -1.30
#